data_AF-A0A918WIT3-F1
#
_entry.id   AF-A0A918WIT3-F1
#
_cell.length_a   1.000
_cell.length_b   1.000
_cell.length_c   1.000
_cell.angle_alpha   90.00
_cell.angle_beta   90.00
_cell.angle_gamma   90.00
#
_symmetry.space_group_name_H-M   'P 1'
#
loop_
_entity.id
_entity.type
_entity.pdbx_description
1 polymer ?
#
loop_
_entity_poly.entity_id
_entity_poly.type
_entity_poly.pdbx_seq_one_letter_code
_entity_poly.pdbx_strand_id
1 'polypeptide(L)'
;MTVAQREGGAKPRRREELREFLMSRRARVSPAEAGLPDGGRRRTPGLRREEVAVLAGVGASWYQWLEQGRDITVSGQVLDAVARVLRLEGPERRHLYVLAGLNPPLPESSHDPAYLCDAMQRLIDGWLPSPAHIMDPYWNLVAYNEAAGHVLGFRPETRQNCLIDFFADPVYRSRAANWEQNARHVVATYRAACSERPDDEGFKEVVAEVSAVSPEFVELWARGDVEPGGLMVKEFQHPLVGTLYLESTQLRVPARPDLTIVLHNPVADTGTAAKVRWLGSPEGRRGSMYSLGGLLERASG
;
A
#
# COMPACT_ATOMS: atom_id res chain seq x y z
N MET A 1 1.58 -7.48 -38.16
CA MET A 1 0.78 -8.44 -37.37
C MET A 1 0.14 -7.66 -36.23
N THR A 2 -1.14 -7.32 -36.39
CA THR A 2 -1.80 -6.17 -35.77
C THR A 2 -2.38 -6.52 -34.39
N VAL A 3 -2.29 -5.59 -33.44
CA VAL A 3 -2.76 -5.71 -32.03
C VAL A 3 -4.19 -6.24 -31.91
N ALA A 4 -5.06 -5.97 -32.90
CA ALA A 4 -6.44 -6.44 -32.98
C ALA A 4 -6.60 -7.98 -33.03
N GLN A 5 -5.61 -8.73 -33.51
CA GLN A 5 -5.68 -10.21 -33.54
C GLN A 5 -5.30 -10.86 -32.19
N ARG A 6 -4.62 -10.13 -31.27
CA ARG A 6 -4.28 -10.64 -29.93
C ARG A 6 -5.46 -10.55 -28.95
N GLU A 7 -6.30 -9.53 -29.06
CA GLU A 7 -7.45 -9.33 -28.16
C GLU A 7 -8.57 -10.35 -28.38
N GLY A 8 -8.78 -10.78 -29.63
CA GLY A 8 -9.81 -11.75 -30.01
C GLY A 8 -9.53 -13.18 -29.50
N GLY A 9 -8.27 -13.57 -29.32
CA GLY A 9 -7.87 -14.88 -28.78
C GLY A 9 -7.73 -14.92 -27.25
N ALA A 10 -7.45 -13.77 -26.62
CA ALA A 10 -7.29 -13.69 -25.17
C ALA A 10 -8.61 -13.84 -24.40
N LYS A 11 -9.73 -13.33 -24.94
CA LYS A 11 -11.05 -13.42 -24.29
C LYS A 11 -11.61 -14.87 -24.25
N PRO A 12 -11.58 -15.67 -25.34
CA PRO A 12 -11.99 -17.07 -25.30
C PRO A 12 -11.16 -17.92 -24.34
N ARG A 13 -9.83 -17.74 -24.35
CA ARG A 13 -8.92 -18.46 -23.45
C ARG A 13 -9.19 -18.14 -21.99
N ARG A 14 -9.36 -16.85 -21.65
CA ARG A 14 -9.69 -16.43 -20.28
C ARG A 14 -11.02 -17.02 -19.78
N ARG A 15 -12.02 -17.16 -20.66
CA ARG A 15 -13.32 -17.76 -20.35
C ARG A 15 -13.21 -19.26 -20.11
N GLU A 16 -12.36 -19.95 -20.86
CA GLU A 16 -12.03 -21.37 -20.63
C GLU A 16 -11.31 -21.54 -19.29
N GLU A 17 -10.30 -20.70 -18.99
CA GLU A 17 -9.61 -20.67 -17.70
C GLU A 17 -10.58 -20.37 -16.53
N LEU A 18 -11.53 -19.45 -16.72
CA LEU A 18 -12.60 -19.16 -15.74
C LEU A 18 -13.47 -20.38 -15.46
N ARG A 19 -13.88 -21.09 -16.52
CA ARG A 19 -14.67 -22.31 -16.41
C ARG A 19 -13.93 -23.39 -15.63
N GLU A 20 -12.69 -23.67 -16.01
CA GLU A 20 -11.87 -24.69 -15.35
C GLU A 20 -11.62 -24.34 -13.88
N PHE A 21 -11.32 -23.07 -13.61
CA PHE A 21 -11.11 -22.55 -12.27
C PHE A 21 -12.36 -22.75 -11.41
N LEU A 22 -13.53 -22.25 -11.83
CA LEU A 22 -14.79 -22.38 -11.07
C LEU A 22 -15.20 -23.83 -10.88
N MET A 23 -15.08 -24.68 -11.90
CA MET A 23 -15.35 -26.11 -11.78
C MET A 23 -14.44 -26.79 -10.74
N SER A 24 -13.14 -26.47 -10.75
CA SER A 24 -12.18 -27.01 -9.79
C SER A 24 -12.48 -26.56 -8.37
N ARG A 25 -12.78 -25.27 -8.15
CA ARG A 25 -13.08 -24.70 -6.83
C ARG A 25 -14.38 -25.26 -6.25
N ARG A 26 -15.42 -25.35 -7.07
CA ARG A 26 -16.70 -25.94 -6.67
C ARG A 26 -16.57 -27.40 -6.23
N ALA A 27 -15.70 -28.17 -6.89
CA ALA A 27 -15.49 -29.58 -6.54
C ALA A 27 -14.74 -29.78 -5.20
N ARG A 28 -14.04 -28.76 -4.69
CA ARG A 28 -13.27 -28.81 -3.44
C ARG A 28 -14.08 -28.50 -2.19
N VAL A 29 -15.15 -27.72 -2.31
CA VAL A 29 -16.01 -27.35 -1.18
C VAL A 29 -17.05 -28.44 -0.97
N SER A 30 -17.06 -29.05 0.21
CA SER A 30 -18.09 -30.01 0.59
C SER A 30 -19.42 -29.31 0.95
N PRO A 31 -20.55 -30.02 0.84
CA PRO A 31 -21.85 -29.48 1.26
C PRO A 31 -21.84 -29.04 2.73
N ALA A 32 -21.26 -29.87 3.61
CA ALA A 32 -21.15 -29.58 5.04
C ALA A 32 -20.38 -28.29 5.32
N GLU A 33 -19.24 -28.06 4.63
CA GLU A 33 -18.48 -26.80 4.75
C GLU A 33 -19.26 -25.57 4.27
N ALA A 34 -20.25 -25.76 3.40
CA ALA A 34 -21.14 -24.71 2.91
C ALA A 34 -22.45 -24.60 3.74
N GLY A 35 -22.57 -25.33 4.86
CA GLY A 35 -23.75 -25.33 5.71
C GLY A 35 -24.94 -26.11 5.16
N LEU A 36 -24.72 -26.95 4.15
CA LEU A 36 -25.73 -27.82 3.56
C LEU A 36 -25.63 -29.24 4.16
N PRO A 37 -26.75 -29.96 4.28
CA PRO A 37 -26.72 -31.36 4.71
C PRO A 37 -25.94 -32.22 3.71
N ASP A 38 -25.20 -33.20 4.23
CA ASP A 38 -24.59 -34.27 3.44
C ASP A 38 -25.71 -35.16 2.86
N GLY A 39 -26.29 -34.70 1.76
CA GLY A 39 -27.21 -35.50 0.97
C GLY A 39 -26.51 -36.77 0.49
N GLY A 40 -27.27 -37.88 0.40
CA GLY A 40 -26.77 -39.20 0.01
C GLY A 40 -26.06 -39.26 -1.35
N ARG A 41 -25.70 -40.48 -1.79
CA ARG A 41 -24.83 -40.80 -2.95
C ARG A 41 -24.82 -39.75 -4.08
N ARG A 42 -23.83 -38.85 -4.07
CA ARG A 42 -23.66 -37.75 -5.05
C ARG A 42 -22.84 -38.23 -6.26
N ARG A 43 -23.23 -37.77 -7.46
CA ARG A 43 -22.47 -38.03 -8.72
C ARG A 43 -21.38 -37.00 -8.98
N THR A 44 -21.53 -35.79 -8.47
CA THR A 44 -20.59 -34.69 -8.65
C THR A 44 -19.85 -34.46 -7.33
N PRO A 45 -18.51 -34.41 -7.33
CA PRO A 45 -17.75 -34.05 -6.13
C PRO A 45 -18.03 -32.59 -5.74
N GLY A 46 -18.10 -32.33 -4.44
CA GLY A 46 -18.34 -30.99 -3.87
C GLY A 46 -19.75 -30.44 -4.11
N LEU A 47 -19.83 -29.12 -4.24
CA LEU A 47 -21.09 -28.39 -4.45
C LEU A 47 -21.63 -28.58 -5.87
N ARG A 48 -22.95 -28.55 -6.02
CA ARG A 48 -23.65 -28.48 -7.30
C ARG A 48 -23.79 -27.02 -7.76
N ARG A 49 -24.05 -26.81 -9.05
CA ARG A 49 -24.24 -25.46 -9.60
C ARG A 49 -25.41 -24.75 -8.92
N GLU A 50 -26.52 -25.47 -8.72
CA GLU A 50 -27.69 -24.94 -8.03
C GLU A 50 -27.41 -24.58 -6.57
N GLU A 51 -26.59 -25.38 -5.86
CA GLU A 51 -26.21 -25.12 -4.47
C GLU A 51 -25.38 -23.83 -4.38
N VAL A 52 -24.40 -23.65 -5.26
CA VAL A 52 -23.61 -22.40 -5.32
C VAL A 52 -24.50 -21.21 -5.64
N ALA A 53 -25.39 -21.34 -6.63
CA ALA A 53 -26.28 -20.27 -7.03
C ALA A 53 -27.18 -19.80 -5.88
N VAL A 54 -27.79 -20.74 -5.16
CA VAL A 54 -28.65 -20.46 -3.99
C VAL A 54 -27.85 -19.77 -2.89
N LEU A 55 -26.68 -20.30 -2.51
CA LEU A 55 -25.86 -19.74 -1.43
C LEU A 55 -25.26 -18.36 -1.79
N ALA A 56 -25.03 -18.10 -3.08
CA ALA A 56 -24.55 -16.82 -3.59
C ALA A 56 -25.69 -15.83 -3.86
N GLY A 57 -26.95 -16.24 -3.74
CA GLY A 57 -28.12 -15.38 -3.99
C GLY A 57 -28.32 -15.02 -5.46
N VAL A 58 -27.92 -15.89 -6.39
CA VAL A 58 -28.04 -15.69 -7.84
C VAL A 58 -28.89 -16.78 -8.51
N GLY A 59 -29.40 -16.50 -9.72
CA GLY A 59 -30.15 -17.50 -10.49
C GLY A 59 -29.27 -18.68 -10.92
N ALA A 60 -29.79 -19.91 -10.85
CA ALA A 60 -29.06 -21.12 -11.24
C ALA A 60 -28.55 -21.09 -12.70
N SER A 61 -29.39 -20.60 -13.63
CA SER A 61 -29.00 -20.42 -15.03
C SER A 61 -27.88 -19.39 -15.20
N TRP A 62 -27.87 -18.35 -14.36
CA TRP A 62 -26.83 -17.33 -14.38
C TRP A 62 -25.49 -17.90 -13.93
N TYR A 63 -25.45 -18.63 -12.80
CA TYR A 63 -24.21 -19.27 -12.34
C TYR A 63 -23.71 -20.32 -13.35
N GLN A 64 -24.64 -21.03 -14.00
CA GLN A 64 -24.27 -21.92 -15.10
C GLN A 64 -23.61 -21.19 -16.26
N TRP A 65 -24.10 -20.01 -16.67
CA TRP A 65 -23.46 -19.22 -17.73
C TRP A 65 -22.09 -18.70 -17.32
N LEU A 66 -21.93 -18.27 -16.06
CA LEU A 66 -20.64 -17.88 -15.50
C LEU A 66 -19.63 -19.04 -15.56
N GLU A 67 -20.00 -20.20 -15.00
CA GLU A 67 -19.12 -21.39 -14.99
C GLU A 67 -18.88 -21.94 -16.39
N GLN A 68 -19.76 -21.71 -17.36
CA GLN A 68 -19.52 -22.08 -18.76
C GLN A 68 -18.59 -21.11 -19.50
N GLY A 69 -18.19 -19.99 -18.88
CA GLY A 69 -17.41 -18.95 -19.53
C GLY A 69 -18.18 -18.25 -20.65
N ARG A 70 -19.52 -18.14 -20.55
CA ARG A 70 -20.30 -17.38 -21.53
C ARG A 70 -20.00 -15.89 -21.43
N ASP A 71 -20.31 -15.17 -22.51
CA ASP A 71 -20.23 -13.71 -22.52
C ASP A 71 -21.37 -13.12 -21.72
N ILE A 72 -21.14 -12.89 -20.43
CA ILE A 72 -22.09 -12.26 -19.52
C ILE A 72 -21.41 -11.14 -18.74
N THR A 73 -22.17 -10.10 -18.42
CA THR A 73 -21.71 -9.06 -17.48
C THR A 73 -21.84 -9.58 -16.06
N VAL A 74 -20.78 -9.42 -15.27
CA VAL A 74 -20.74 -9.79 -13.85
C VAL A 74 -20.28 -8.60 -13.03
N SER A 75 -20.92 -8.37 -11.87
CA SER A 75 -20.52 -7.33 -10.92
C SER A 75 -19.53 -7.88 -9.89
N GLY A 76 -18.74 -6.99 -9.29
CA GLY A 76 -17.83 -7.36 -8.20
C GLY A 76 -18.58 -7.98 -7.01
N GLN A 77 -19.72 -7.43 -6.62
CA GLN A 77 -20.55 -7.96 -5.53
C GLN A 77 -20.97 -9.42 -5.76
N VAL A 78 -21.31 -9.78 -7.00
CA VAL A 78 -21.67 -11.17 -7.33
C VAL A 78 -20.44 -12.08 -7.31
N LEU A 79 -19.28 -11.62 -7.80
CA LEU A 79 -18.04 -12.39 -7.67
C LEU A 79 -17.63 -12.58 -6.21
N ASP A 80 -17.81 -11.58 -5.36
CA ASP A 80 -17.54 -11.68 -3.92
C ASP A 80 -18.48 -12.69 -3.24
N ALA A 81 -19.76 -12.71 -3.61
CA ALA A 81 -20.70 -13.72 -3.12
C ALA A 81 -20.28 -15.13 -3.55
N VAL A 82 -19.91 -15.32 -4.82
CA VAL A 82 -19.41 -16.61 -5.34
C VAL A 82 -18.10 -17.00 -4.67
N ALA A 83 -17.15 -16.07 -4.52
CA ALA A 83 -15.86 -16.29 -3.87
C ALA A 83 -16.04 -16.74 -2.42
N ARG A 84 -16.96 -16.12 -1.67
CA ARG A 84 -17.31 -16.51 -0.29
C ARG A 84 -17.89 -17.92 -0.21
N VAL A 85 -18.83 -18.27 -1.10
CA VAL A 85 -19.43 -19.62 -1.14
C VAL A 85 -18.40 -20.68 -1.50
N LEU A 86 -17.51 -20.37 -2.44
CA LEU A 86 -16.42 -21.24 -2.86
C LEU A 86 -15.21 -21.18 -1.91
N ARG A 87 -15.30 -20.42 -0.82
CA ARG A 87 -14.24 -20.22 0.20
C ARG A 87 -12.89 -19.83 -0.42
N LEU A 88 -12.91 -18.97 -1.44
CA LEU A 88 -11.71 -18.47 -2.10
C LEU A 88 -10.97 -17.49 -1.19
N GLU A 89 -9.70 -17.76 -0.95
CA GLU A 89 -8.81 -16.87 -0.18
C GLU A 89 -8.23 -15.76 -1.07
N GLY A 90 -7.56 -14.76 -0.47
CA GLY A 90 -7.11 -13.52 -1.13
C GLY A 90 -6.55 -13.69 -2.56
N PRO A 91 -5.52 -14.55 -2.79
CA PRO A 91 -4.98 -14.78 -4.13
C PRO A 91 -5.99 -15.38 -5.11
N GLU A 92 -6.85 -16.30 -4.65
CA GLU A 92 -7.85 -16.99 -5.47
C GLU A 92 -9.02 -16.08 -5.83
N ARG A 93 -9.48 -15.25 -4.89
CA ARG A 93 -10.46 -14.19 -5.13
C ARG A 93 -9.95 -13.21 -6.18
N ARG A 94 -8.71 -12.72 -6.05
CA ARG A 94 -8.13 -11.82 -7.05
C ARG A 94 -7.98 -12.47 -8.41
N HIS A 95 -7.59 -13.74 -8.46
CA HIS A 95 -7.51 -14.49 -9.71
C HIS A 95 -8.89 -14.64 -10.38
N LEU A 96 -9.95 -14.90 -9.61
CA LEU A 96 -11.32 -14.95 -10.11
C LEU A 96 -11.71 -13.63 -10.81
N TYR A 97 -11.40 -12.48 -10.22
CA TYR A 97 -11.67 -11.17 -10.84
C TYR A 97 -10.95 -10.99 -12.18
N VAL A 98 -9.66 -11.35 -12.23
CA VAL A 98 -8.87 -11.28 -13.48
C VAL A 98 -9.49 -12.17 -14.56
N LEU A 99 -9.89 -13.40 -14.21
CA LEU A 99 -10.56 -14.32 -15.14
C LEU A 99 -11.94 -13.84 -15.58
N ALA A 100 -12.68 -13.17 -14.69
CA ALA A 100 -13.94 -12.52 -15.01
C ALA A 100 -13.77 -11.22 -15.82
N GLY A 101 -12.54 -10.74 -16.01
CA GLY A 101 -12.25 -9.50 -16.73
C GLY A 101 -12.57 -8.24 -15.94
N LEU A 102 -12.62 -8.32 -14.62
CA LEU A 102 -12.76 -7.19 -13.70
C LEU A 102 -11.40 -6.81 -13.09
N ASN A 103 -11.29 -5.58 -12.59
CA ASN A 103 -10.16 -5.16 -11.79
C ASN A 103 -10.21 -5.87 -10.44
N PRO A 104 -9.19 -6.65 -10.05
CA PRO A 104 -9.20 -7.34 -8.78
C PRO A 104 -9.16 -6.36 -7.60
N PRO A 105 -9.73 -6.73 -6.45
CA PRO A 105 -9.57 -5.96 -5.23
C PRO A 105 -8.08 -5.84 -4.87
N LEU A 106 -7.76 -4.81 -4.10
CA LEU A 106 -6.41 -4.63 -3.57
C LEU A 106 -6.02 -5.85 -2.73
N PRO A 107 -4.73 -6.24 -2.73
CA PRO A 107 -4.25 -7.24 -1.80
C PRO A 107 -4.43 -6.76 -0.35
N GLU A 108 -4.97 -7.64 0.48
CA GLU A 108 -5.16 -7.41 1.92
C GLU A 108 -4.12 -8.23 2.69
N SER A 109 -3.68 -7.70 3.83
CA SER A 109 -2.81 -8.43 4.75
C SER A 109 -3.64 -9.40 5.59
N SER A 110 -3.15 -10.63 5.77
CA SER A 110 -3.72 -11.58 6.73
C SER A 110 -3.16 -11.39 8.14
N HIS A 111 -2.21 -10.48 8.33
CA HIS A 111 -1.60 -10.20 9.63
C HIS A 111 -2.33 -9.07 10.35
N ASP A 112 -2.26 -9.10 11.67
CA ASP A 112 -2.66 -7.96 12.51
C ASP A 112 -1.89 -6.69 12.11
N PRO A 113 -2.52 -5.50 12.05
CA PRO A 113 -1.84 -4.25 11.72
C PRO A 113 -0.59 -3.98 12.58
N ALA A 114 -0.61 -4.34 13.86
CA ALA A 114 0.50 -4.14 14.80
C ALA A 114 1.62 -5.17 14.65
N TYR A 115 1.37 -6.28 13.95
CA TYR A 115 2.42 -7.24 13.66
C TYR A 115 3.44 -6.60 12.73
N LEU A 116 4.73 -6.64 13.07
CA LEU A 116 5.83 -6.36 12.14
C LEU A 116 6.65 -7.63 12.02
N CYS A 117 6.90 -8.08 10.79
CA CYS A 117 7.76 -9.24 10.60
C CYS A 117 9.21 -8.84 10.92
N ASP A 118 9.89 -9.56 11.81
CA ASP A 118 11.30 -9.29 12.16
C ASP A 118 12.22 -9.20 10.93
N ALA A 119 11.87 -9.91 9.85
CA ALA A 119 12.62 -9.85 8.59
C ALA A 119 12.58 -8.46 7.95
N MET A 120 11.50 -7.70 8.12
CA MET A 120 11.37 -6.33 7.61
C MET A 120 12.25 -5.35 8.41
N GLN A 121 12.32 -5.49 9.74
CA GLN A 121 13.24 -4.71 10.55
C GLN A 121 14.70 -5.00 10.15
N ARG A 122 15.07 -6.29 10.04
CA ARG A 122 16.40 -6.69 9.55
C ARG A 122 16.71 -6.15 8.16
N LEU A 123 15.70 -6.06 7.28
CA LEU A 123 15.88 -5.51 5.93
C LEU A 123 16.26 -4.03 5.98
N ILE A 124 15.53 -3.21 6.73
CA ILE A 124 15.83 -1.77 6.83
C ILE A 124 17.12 -1.50 7.60
N ASP A 125 17.47 -2.35 8.58
CA ASP A 125 18.75 -2.27 9.27
C ASP A 125 19.93 -2.66 8.36
N GLY A 126 19.72 -3.61 7.45
CA GLY A 126 20.68 -3.95 6.40
C GLY A 126 20.91 -2.84 5.36
N TRP A 127 20.06 -1.80 5.34
CA TRP A 127 20.20 -0.64 4.46
C TRP A 127 21.17 0.43 5.00
N LEU A 128 21.71 0.24 6.20
CA LEU A 128 22.71 1.14 6.77
C LEU A 128 23.93 1.26 5.83
N PRO A 129 24.54 2.46 5.73
CA PRO A 129 24.30 3.65 6.55
C PRO A 129 23.15 4.55 6.05
N SER A 130 22.45 4.17 4.98
CA SER A 130 21.39 4.98 4.39
C SER A 130 20.10 4.92 5.21
N PRO A 131 19.34 6.03 5.30
CA PRO A 131 18.05 6.03 6.00
C PRO A 131 17.04 5.10 5.34
N ALA A 132 16.27 4.39 6.15
CA ALA A 132 15.15 3.58 5.70
C ALA A 132 14.05 3.57 6.75
N HIS A 133 12.80 3.51 6.29
CA HIS A 133 11.65 3.35 7.18
C HIS A 133 10.51 2.57 6.53
N ILE A 134 9.54 2.21 7.34
CA ILE A 134 8.33 1.49 6.97
C ILE A 134 7.15 2.33 7.43
N MET A 135 6.17 2.49 6.57
CA MET A 135 4.92 3.19 6.88
C MET A 135 3.71 2.37 6.47
N ASP A 136 2.59 2.61 7.16
CA ASP A 136 1.28 2.05 6.83
C ASP A 136 0.64 2.81 5.65
N PRO A 137 -0.60 2.45 5.22
CA PRO A 137 -1.22 3.13 4.08
C PRO A 137 -1.51 4.61 4.29
N TYR A 138 -1.71 5.03 5.54
CA TYR A 138 -2.01 6.40 5.92
C TYR A 138 -0.75 7.24 6.12
N TRP A 139 0.43 6.64 5.91
CA TRP A 139 1.76 7.18 6.15
C TRP A 139 2.11 7.38 7.62
N ASN A 140 1.48 6.59 8.51
CA ASN A 140 1.99 6.46 9.87
C ASN A 140 3.26 5.60 9.83
N LEU A 141 4.31 6.08 10.48
CA LEU A 141 5.56 5.36 10.62
C LEU A 141 5.35 4.13 11.52
N VAL A 142 5.74 2.97 10.99
CA VAL A 142 5.61 1.68 11.66
C VAL A 142 6.97 1.25 12.24
N ALA A 143 8.04 1.52 11.50
CA ALA A 143 9.41 1.23 11.92
C ALA A 143 10.41 2.08 11.14
N TYR A 144 11.60 2.25 11.69
CA TYR A 144 12.69 2.96 11.02
C TYR A 144 14.05 2.44 11.48
N ASN A 145 15.06 2.57 10.64
CA ASN A 145 16.43 2.20 10.99
C ASN A 145 17.14 3.35 11.71
N GLU A 146 18.28 3.06 12.34
CA GLU A 146 19.03 4.08 13.09
C GLU A 146 19.39 5.32 12.24
N ALA A 147 19.71 5.12 10.96
CA ALA A 147 20.01 6.21 10.01
C ALA A 147 18.84 7.16 9.79
N ALA A 148 17.61 6.66 9.74
CA ALA A 148 16.44 7.53 9.66
C ALA A 148 16.26 8.39 10.93
N GLY A 149 16.65 7.88 12.09
CA GLY A 149 16.65 8.66 13.33
C GLY A 149 17.58 9.88 13.28
N HIS A 150 18.84 9.69 12.89
CA HIS A 150 19.82 10.78 12.91
C HIS A 150 19.91 11.60 11.62
N VAL A 151 19.44 11.10 10.47
CA VAL A 151 19.43 11.87 9.21
C VAL A 151 18.10 12.60 9.01
N LEU A 152 16.98 11.89 9.20
CA LEU A 152 15.64 12.45 8.96
C LEU A 152 15.06 13.09 10.22
N GLY A 153 15.41 12.55 11.39
CA GLY A 153 14.95 13.08 12.68
C GLY A 153 13.78 12.30 13.27
N PHE A 154 13.55 11.05 12.85
CA PHE A 154 12.50 10.18 13.41
C PHE A 154 12.79 9.78 14.86
N ARG A 155 11.76 9.81 15.70
CA ARG A 155 11.86 9.60 17.16
C ARG A 155 10.63 8.87 17.68
N PRO A 156 10.77 7.98 18.67
CA PRO A 156 9.62 7.24 19.21
C PRO A 156 8.50 8.13 19.78
N GLU A 157 8.82 9.35 20.23
CA GLU A 157 7.91 10.23 20.98
C GLU A 157 7.07 11.18 20.11
N THR A 158 7.42 11.37 18.83
CA THR A 158 6.64 12.18 17.88
C THR A 158 5.48 11.36 17.32
N ARG A 159 4.30 11.96 17.11
CA ARG A 159 3.17 11.29 16.42
C ARG A 159 3.53 11.16 14.94
N GLN A 160 4.09 10.01 14.56
CA GLN A 160 4.86 9.84 13.34
C GLN A 160 4.00 9.68 12.06
N ASN A 161 3.06 10.58 11.77
CA ASN A 161 2.44 10.57 10.45
C ASN A 161 3.26 11.48 9.51
N CYS A 162 3.90 10.88 8.51
CA CYS A 162 4.80 11.60 7.61
C CYS A 162 4.11 12.75 6.86
N LEU A 163 2.80 12.68 6.60
CA LEU A 163 2.06 13.77 5.98
C LEU A 163 1.84 14.91 6.97
N ILE A 164 1.34 14.59 8.17
CA ILE A 164 1.09 15.60 9.21
C ILE A 164 2.40 16.29 9.59
N ASP A 165 3.47 15.53 9.85
CA ASP A 165 4.79 16.06 10.20
C ASP A 165 5.35 16.97 9.10
N PHE A 166 5.15 16.62 7.82
CA PHE A 166 5.62 17.44 6.69
C PHE A 166 5.01 18.84 6.67
N PHE A 167 3.76 18.99 7.12
CA PHE A 167 3.02 20.25 7.14
C PHE A 167 3.04 20.96 8.49
N ALA A 168 3.15 20.22 9.60
CA ALA A 168 2.99 20.74 10.95
C ALA A 168 4.31 20.95 11.70
N ASP A 169 5.38 20.20 11.40
CA ASP A 169 6.65 20.31 12.12
C ASP A 169 7.45 21.55 11.65
N PRO A 170 7.60 22.59 12.49
CA PRO A 170 8.33 23.80 12.13
C PRO A 170 9.82 23.52 11.86
N VAL A 171 10.39 22.51 12.52
CA VAL A 171 11.78 22.10 12.31
C VAL A 171 11.92 21.46 10.94
N TYR A 172 11.00 20.56 10.56
CA TYR A 172 10.99 19.99 9.22
C TYR A 172 10.86 21.08 8.15
N ARG A 173 9.93 22.02 8.35
CA ARG A 173 9.71 23.14 7.42
C ARG A 173 10.94 24.04 7.28
N SER A 174 11.60 24.40 8.38
CA SER A 174 12.82 25.23 8.34
C SER A 174 14.01 24.56 7.63
N ARG A 175 14.01 23.23 7.53
CA ARG A 175 15.09 22.46 6.90
C ARG A 175 14.84 22.27 5.41
N ALA A 176 13.61 22.34 4.93
CA ALA A 176 13.28 22.07 3.54
C ALA A 176 13.63 23.25 2.64
N ALA A 177 14.56 23.07 1.69
CA ALA A 177 14.97 24.13 0.76
C ALA A 177 13.93 24.36 -0.36
N ASN A 178 13.29 23.29 -0.82
CA ASN A 178 12.27 23.31 -1.89
C ASN A 178 10.90 22.84 -1.36
N TRP A 179 10.50 23.32 -0.18
CA TRP A 179 9.31 22.82 0.51
C TRP A 179 8.06 22.96 -0.36
N GLU A 180 7.84 24.10 -1.01
CA GLU A 180 6.64 24.37 -1.81
C GLU A 180 6.49 23.41 -3.00
N GLN A 181 7.61 23.06 -3.65
CA GLN A 181 7.59 22.10 -4.76
C GLN A 181 7.29 20.69 -4.24
N ASN A 182 7.93 20.31 -3.13
CA ASN A 182 7.72 19.00 -2.51
C ASN A 182 6.29 18.86 -1.97
N ALA A 183 5.72 19.93 -1.42
CA ALA A 183 4.36 19.94 -0.87
C ALA A 183 3.32 19.57 -1.93
N ARG A 184 3.45 20.10 -3.16
CA ARG A 184 2.57 19.74 -4.29
C ARG A 184 2.62 18.25 -4.59
N HIS A 185 3.83 17.70 -4.75
CA HIS A 185 4.03 16.29 -5.06
C HIS A 185 3.55 15.37 -3.93
N VAL A 186 3.84 15.73 -2.68
CA VAL A 186 3.42 15.01 -1.47
C VAL A 186 1.89 14.94 -1.40
N VAL A 187 1.20 16.06 -1.61
CA VAL A 187 -0.28 16.13 -1.61
C VAL A 187 -0.87 15.31 -2.76
N ALA A 188 -0.32 15.46 -3.97
CA ALA A 188 -0.80 14.74 -5.14
C ALA A 188 -0.62 13.22 -5.03
N THR A 189 0.50 12.79 -4.44
CA THR A 189 0.79 11.37 -4.16
C THR A 189 -0.13 10.82 -3.07
N TYR A 190 -0.38 11.60 -2.00
CA TYR A 190 -1.30 11.18 -0.95
C TYR A 190 -2.73 11.02 -1.49
N ARG A 191 -3.18 11.94 -2.36
CA ARG A 191 -4.47 11.83 -3.04
C ARG A 191 -4.57 10.58 -3.92
N ALA A 192 -3.49 10.21 -4.61
CA ALA A 192 -3.45 8.96 -5.36
C ALA A 192 -3.66 7.75 -4.45
N ALA A 193 -3.03 7.73 -3.26
CA ALA A 193 -3.24 6.68 -2.26
C ALA A 193 -4.69 6.63 -1.74
N CYS A 194 -5.33 7.78 -1.45
CA CYS A 194 -6.75 7.84 -1.08
C CYS A 194 -7.66 7.25 -2.18
N SER A 195 -7.29 7.44 -3.46
CA SER A 195 -8.09 6.96 -4.59
C SER A 195 -8.08 5.44 -4.73
N GLU A 196 -7.10 4.75 -4.16
CA GLU A 196 -7.08 3.28 -4.08
C GLU A 196 -8.16 2.74 -3.12
N ARG A 197 -8.56 3.55 -2.11
CA ARG A 197 -9.55 3.20 -1.08
C ARG A 197 -10.50 4.37 -0.77
N PRO A 198 -11.45 4.69 -1.67
CA PRO A 198 -12.23 5.92 -1.59
C PRO A 198 -13.15 6.03 -0.35
N ASP A 199 -13.58 4.88 0.20
CA ASP A 199 -14.49 4.81 1.35
C ASP A 199 -13.77 4.58 2.69
N ASP A 200 -12.45 4.67 2.70
CA ASP A 200 -11.63 4.40 3.88
C ASP A 200 -11.60 5.63 4.82
N GLU A 201 -12.19 5.48 6.00
CA GLU A 201 -12.28 6.54 7.01
C GLU A 201 -10.90 6.98 7.54
N GLY A 202 -9.89 6.10 7.54
CA GLY A 202 -8.55 6.45 8.04
C GLY A 202 -7.87 7.52 7.19
N PHE A 203 -8.06 7.47 5.86
CA PHE A 203 -7.59 8.54 4.98
C PHE A 203 -8.35 9.85 5.24
N LYS A 204 -9.66 9.79 5.51
CA LYS A 204 -10.47 10.97 5.82
C LYS A 204 -10.03 11.63 7.12
N GLU A 205 -9.72 10.85 8.15
CA GLU A 205 -9.21 11.32 9.43
C GLU A 205 -7.86 12.05 9.26
N VAL A 206 -6.91 11.46 8.54
CA VAL A 206 -5.61 12.12 8.30
C VAL A 206 -5.77 13.41 7.50
N VAL A 207 -6.58 13.41 6.43
CA VAL A 207 -6.86 14.63 5.65
C VAL A 207 -7.47 15.71 6.52
N ALA A 208 -8.43 15.37 7.39
CA ALA A 208 -9.05 16.31 8.31
C ALA A 208 -8.03 16.87 9.31
N GLU A 209 -7.16 16.02 9.87
CA GLU A 209 -6.13 16.43 10.82
C GLU A 209 -5.11 17.39 10.18
N VAL A 210 -4.54 17.06 9.02
CA VAL A 210 -3.58 17.95 8.34
C VAL A 210 -4.23 19.25 7.86
N SER A 211 -5.51 19.19 7.46
CA SER A 211 -6.27 20.39 7.07
C SER A 211 -6.49 21.35 8.24
N ALA A 212 -6.61 20.83 9.46
CA ALA A 212 -6.78 21.66 10.67
C ALA A 212 -5.50 22.43 11.04
N VAL A 213 -4.33 21.94 10.62
CA VAL A 213 -3.02 22.49 11.01
C VAL A 213 -2.27 23.21 9.88
N SER A 214 -2.68 23.04 8.61
CA SER A 214 -2.05 23.73 7.47
C SER A 214 -3.05 24.27 6.44
N PRO A 215 -3.21 25.60 6.35
CA PRO A 215 -3.96 26.24 5.26
C PRO A 215 -3.39 25.95 3.87
N GLU A 216 -2.07 25.80 3.74
CA GLU A 216 -1.43 25.46 2.47
C GLU A 216 -1.78 24.06 2.01
N PHE A 217 -1.90 23.08 2.93
CA PHE A 217 -2.43 21.77 2.60
C PHE A 217 -3.85 21.87 2.04
N VAL A 218 -4.72 22.67 2.66
CA VAL A 218 -6.10 22.87 2.20
C VAL A 218 -6.13 23.41 0.76
N GLU A 219 -5.29 24.42 0.46
CA GLU A 219 -5.20 24.98 -0.89
C GLU A 219 -4.71 23.94 -1.90
N LEU A 220 -3.63 23.21 -1.60
CA LEU A 220 -3.08 22.19 -2.48
C LEU A 220 -4.04 21.02 -2.68
N TRP A 221 -4.71 20.58 -1.61
CA TRP A 221 -5.71 19.54 -1.66
C TRP A 221 -6.88 19.95 -2.55
N ALA A 222 -7.36 21.20 -2.46
CA ALA A 222 -8.46 21.70 -3.29
C ALA A 222 -8.17 21.68 -4.80
N ARG A 223 -6.89 21.75 -5.22
CA ARG A 223 -6.50 21.68 -6.64
C ARG A 223 -6.80 20.33 -7.27
N GLY A 224 -6.80 19.26 -6.49
CA GLY A 224 -7.16 17.92 -6.95
C GLY A 224 -6.09 17.24 -7.81
N ASP A 225 -4.84 17.70 -7.75
CA ASP A 225 -3.72 17.09 -8.47
C ASP A 225 -3.48 15.65 -8.01
N VAL A 226 -3.21 14.73 -8.95
CA VAL A 226 -2.94 13.31 -8.67
C VAL A 226 -1.67 12.90 -9.38
N GLU A 227 -0.70 12.40 -8.62
CA GLU A 227 0.58 11.94 -9.15
C GLU A 227 0.91 10.54 -8.62
N PRO A 228 1.58 9.70 -9.41
CA PRO A 228 2.05 8.43 -8.91
C PRO A 228 3.14 8.66 -7.85
N GLY A 229 3.05 7.90 -6.76
CA GLY A 229 4.19 7.77 -5.85
C GLY A 229 5.32 6.96 -6.48
N GLY A 230 6.45 6.87 -5.76
CA GLY A 230 7.49 5.89 -6.07
C GLY A 230 8.90 6.43 -6.03
N LEU A 231 9.12 7.66 -6.50
CA LEU A 231 10.43 8.31 -6.49
C LEU A 231 10.31 9.79 -6.15
N MET A 232 11.10 10.26 -5.19
CA MET A 232 11.13 11.68 -4.81
C MET A 232 12.54 12.09 -4.40
N VAL A 233 13.03 13.22 -4.90
CA VAL A 233 14.30 13.80 -4.43
C VAL A 233 14.01 14.80 -3.31
N LYS A 234 14.57 14.54 -2.13
CA LYS A 234 14.51 15.41 -0.96
C LYS A 234 15.79 16.24 -0.88
N GLU A 235 15.61 17.55 -0.84
CA GLU A 235 16.67 18.51 -0.49
C GLU A 235 16.33 19.16 0.84
N PHE A 236 17.21 18.99 1.83
CA PHE A 236 17.04 19.63 3.13
C PHE A 236 18.37 19.94 3.82
N GLN A 237 18.33 20.90 4.73
CA GLN A 237 19.42 21.28 5.60
C GLN A 237 19.49 20.34 6.81
N HIS A 238 20.64 19.71 7.02
CA HIS A 238 20.94 18.99 8.25
C HIS A 238 21.81 19.86 9.17
N PRO A 239 21.48 20.01 10.46
CA PRO A 239 22.13 20.97 11.35
C PRO A 239 23.65 20.80 11.47
N LEU A 240 24.16 19.57 11.32
CA LEU A 240 25.59 19.28 11.46
C LEU A 240 26.39 19.28 10.16
N VAL A 241 25.76 18.93 9.04
CA VAL A 241 26.47 18.61 7.80
C VAL A 241 25.98 19.44 6.60
N GLY A 242 25.08 20.39 6.86
CA GLY A 242 24.47 21.26 5.85
C GLY A 242 23.54 20.49 4.90
N THR A 243 23.47 20.93 3.65
CA THR A 243 22.55 20.35 2.65
C THR A 243 22.79 18.86 2.42
N LEU A 244 21.70 18.09 2.40
CA LEU A 244 21.64 16.70 1.98
C LEU A 244 20.66 16.54 0.82
N TYR A 245 21.01 15.67 -0.11
CA TYR A 245 20.19 15.29 -1.27
C TYR A 245 19.92 13.79 -1.23
N LEU A 246 18.68 13.40 -0.94
CA LEU A 246 18.28 12.01 -0.83
C LEU A 246 17.19 11.69 -1.84
N GLU A 247 17.41 10.65 -2.63
CA GLU A 247 16.37 10.05 -3.47
C GLU A 247 15.61 8.99 -2.65
N SER A 248 14.33 9.24 -2.41
CA SER A 248 13.41 8.34 -1.74
C SER A 248 12.76 7.39 -2.76
N THR A 249 12.86 6.08 -2.54
CA THR A 249 12.16 5.05 -3.31
C THR A 249 11.14 4.34 -2.43
N GLN A 250 9.89 4.20 -2.90
CA GLN A 250 8.84 3.44 -2.21
C GLN A 250 8.73 2.02 -2.77
N LEU A 251 8.74 1.02 -1.89
CA LEU A 251 8.69 -0.40 -2.22
C LEU A 251 7.54 -1.08 -1.45
N ARG A 252 6.60 -1.68 -2.18
CA ARG A 252 5.52 -2.51 -1.59
C ARG A 252 6.03 -3.92 -1.34
N VAL A 253 5.66 -4.51 -0.20
CA VAL A 253 6.07 -5.87 0.18
C VAL A 253 4.88 -6.82 -0.03
N PRO A 254 4.98 -7.85 -0.90
CA PRO A 254 3.85 -8.76 -1.13
C PRO A 254 3.32 -9.47 0.13
N ALA A 255 4.21 -9.77 1.09
CA ALA A 255 3.84 -10.38 2.37
C ALA A 255 3.11 -9.41 3.33
N ARG A 256 3.27 -8.10 3.12
CA ARG A 256 2.63 -7.01 3.88
C ARG A 256 2.17 -5.93 2.91
N PRO A 257 1.12 -6.22 2.11
CA PRO A 257 0.67 -5.30 1.06
C PRO A 257 0.06 -3.99 1.61
N ASP A 258 -0.22 -3.98 2.92
CA ASP A 258 -0.59 -2.85 3.75
C ASP A 258 0.59 -1.96 4.14
N LEU A 259 1.85 -2.44 4.04
CA LEU A 259 3.03 -1.67 4.38
C LEU A 259 3.84 -1.25 3.15
N THR A 260 4.51 -0.11 3.28
CA THR A 260 5.45 0.42 2.30
C THR A 260 6.79 0.67 2.95
N ILE A 261 7.86 0.14 2.33
CA ILE A 261 9.23 0.44 2.71
C ILE A 261 9.69 1.65 1.91
N VAL A 262 10.28 2.64 2.58
CA VAL A 262 10.85 3.82 1.96
C VAL A 262 12.36 3.84 2.19
N LEU A 263 13.11 3.70 1.12
CA LEU A 263 14.58 3.72 1.13
C LEU A 263 15.06 5.08 0.66
N HIS A 264 16.05 5.67 1.35
CA HIS A 264 16.59 6.99 1.01
C HIS A 264 18.05 6.85 0.58
N ASN A 265 18.33 7.06 -0.69
CA ASN A 265 19.67 6.95 -1.26
C ASN A 265 20.31 8.32 -1.43
N PRO A 266 21.57 8.52 -1.00
CA PRO A 266 22.31 9.73 -1.35
C PRO A 266 22.41 9.91 -2.87
N VAL A 267 22.01 11.08 -3.36
CA VAL A 267 22.19 11.44 -4.77
C VAL A 267 23.68 11.50 -5.10
N ALA A 268 24.09 10.87 -6.20
CA ALA A 268 25.47 10.84 -6.66
C ALA A 268 26.05 12.26 -6.85
N ASP A 269 27.36 12.41 -6.67
CA ASP A 269 28.10 13.66 -6.89
C ASP A 269 27.70 14.87 -6.01
N THR A 270 26.83 14.68 -5.01
CA THR A 270 26.42 15.74 -4.07
C THR A 270 27.24 15.77 -2.76
N GLY A 271 28.13 14.79 -2.56
CA GLY A 271 28.84 14.58 -1.29
C GLY A 271 27.95 14.03 -0.15
N THR A 272 26.64 13.88 -0.37
CA THR A 272 25.67 13.40 0.63
C THR A 272 26.05 12.03 1.20
N ALA A 273 26.59 11.12 0.38
CA ALA A 273 26.99 9.79 0.84
C ALA A 273 28.10 9.82 1.92
N ALA A 274 29.05 10.74 1.80
CA ALA A 274 30.09 10.93 2.81
C ALA A 274 29.51 11.51 4.10
N LYS A 275 28.61 12.49 3.98
CA LYS A 275 27.92 13.11 5.12
C LYS A 275 27.05 12.12 5.89
N VAL A 276 26.25 11.30 5.19
CA VAL A 276 25.41 10.25 5.79
C VAL A 276 26.27 9.22 6.52
N ARG A 277 27.38 8.77 5.91
CA ARG A 277 28.34 7.88 6.59
C ARG A 277 28.92 8.50 7.86
N TRP A 278 29.27 9.79 7.82
CA TRP A 278 29.80 10.50 8.98
C TRP A 278 28.74 10.66 10.09
N LEU A 279 27.48 10.97 9.74
CA LEU A 279 26.38 11.03 10.71
C LEU A 279 26.16 9.69 11.42
N GLY A 280 26.44 8.57 10.74
CA GLY A 280 26.41 7.23 11.32
C GLY A 280 27.61 6.89 12.22
N SER A 281 28.65 7.74 12.31
CA SER A 281 29.80 7.54 13.22
C SER A 281 29.44 7.87 14.68
N PRO A 282 30.20 7.40 15.68
CA PRO A 282 29.99 7.77 17.08
C PRO A 282 29.93 9.29 17.32
N GLU A 283 30.76 10.06 16.61
CA GLU A 283 30.78 11.52 16.67
C GLU A 283 29.52 12.13 16.06
N GLY A 284 29.12 11.67 14.88
CA GLY A 284 27.90 12.12 14.20
C GLY A 284 26.63 11.84 15.01
N ARG A 285 26.53 10.63 15.56
CA ARG A 285 25.39 10.20 16.40
C ARG A 285 25.24 11.07 17.65
N ARG A 286 26.35 11.34 18.34
CA ARG A 286 26.36 12.26 19.51
C ARG A 286 25.89 13.65 19.11
N GLY A 287 26.47 14.24 18.06
CA GLY A 287 26.09 15.58 17.61
C GLY A 287 24.62 15.69 17.19
N SER A 288 24.09 14.65 16.56
CA SER A 288 22.73 14.66 16.00
C SER A 288 21.67 14.67 17.08
N MET A 289 21.89 13.89 18.15
CA MET A 289 21.00 13.80 19.30
C MET A 289 20.80 15.18 19.97
N TYR A 290 21.88 15.95 20.13
CA TYR A 290 21.82 17.28 20.75
C TYR A 290 21.28 18.36 19.79
N SER A 291 21.64 18.32 18.50
CA SER A 291 21.29 19.39 17.56
C SER A 291 19.82 19.31 17.10
N LEU A 292 19.32 18.09 16.86
CA LEU A 292 17.91 17.88 16.56
C LEU A 292 17.03 18.04 17.81
N GLY A 293 17.57 17.79 19.01
CA GLY A 293 16.92 18.13 20.28
C GLY A 293 16.78 19.64 20.49
N GLY A 294 17.87 20.40 20.32
CA GLY A 294 17.86 21.86 20.54
C GLY A 294 17.05 22.66 19.52
N LEU A 295 16.87 22.16 18.29
CA LEU A 295 15.95 22.76 17.32
C LEU A 295 14.48 22.64 17.76
N LEU A 296 14.10 21.54 18.43
CA LEU A 296 12.75 21.36 18.96
C LEU A 296 12.45 22.28 20.15
N GLU A 297 13.41 22.45 21.07
CA GLU A 297 13.25 23.37 22.20
C GLU A 297 13.02 24.81 21.73
N ARG A 298 13.69 25.22 20.64
CA ARG A 298 13.50 26.54 20.03
C ARG A 298 12.23 26.68 19.20
N ALA A 299 11.67 25.57 18.69
CA ALA A 299 10.43 25.57 17.94
C ALA A 299 9.18 25.47 18.84
N SER A 300 9.35 25.06 20.10
CA SER A 300 8.27 24.88 21.08
C SER A 300 8.06 26.09 22.01
N GLY A 301 8.87 27.15 21.86
CA GLY A 301 8.80 28.40 22.63
C GLY A 301 8.52 29.59 21.73
#